data_AF-A0A1B6JQ49-F1
#
_entry.id   AF-A0A1B6JQ49-F1
#
_cell.length_a   1.000
_cell.length_b   1.000
_cell.length_c   1.000
_cell.angle_alpha   90.00
_cell.angle_beta   90.00
_cell.angle_gamma   90.00
#
_symmetry.space_group_name_H-M   'P 1'
#
loop_
_entity.id
_entity.type
_entity.pdbx_description
1 polymer ?
#
loop_
_entity_poly.entity_id
_entity_poly.type
_entity_poly.pdbx_seq_one_letter_code
_entity_poly.pdbx_strand_id
1 'polypeptide(L)'
;CIRPEISRTKTFGEIGVSNGLFYEEYLKFIHLNDQFVPFTKKNLTFLLKDNYDVQFVRSVYKSKVISYQELKTGSIFFNGPVRIRYSTNYEYWRAAKTLGLMEDFKSGVPRTSYRGIVTFFYNKRRVYLAPYANWKGYDLTWS
;
A
#
# COMPACT_ATOMS: atom_id res chain seq x y z
N CYS A 1 5.16 2.51 11.96
CA CYS A 1 3.94 2.27 12.77
C CYS A 1 3.25 0.98 12.31
N ILE A 2 2.49 0.35 13.19
CA ILE A 2 1.54 -0.70 12.80
C ILE A 2 0.31 -0.01 12.18
N ARG A 3 -0.23 -0.57 11.09
CA ARG A 3 -1.50 -0.12 10.48
C ARG A 3 -2.39 -1.32 10.15
N PRO A 4 -3.72 -1.22 10.28
CA PRO A 4 -4.63 -2.29 9.86
C PRO A 4 -4.84 -2.29 8.34
N GLU A 5 -5.40 -3.39 7.82
CA GLU A 5 -5.89 -3.45 6.44
C GLU A 5 -7.13 -2.58 6.24
N ILE A 6 -8.06 -2.64 7.20
CA ILE A 6 -9.30 -1.85 7.21
C ILE A 6 -9.21 -0.85 8.36
N SER A 7 -9.43 0.43 8.05
CA SER A 7 -9.27 1.51 9.02
C SER A 7 -10.16 1.32 10.25
N ARG A 8 -9.66 1.78 11.41
CA ARG A 8 -10.40 1.83 12.68
C ARG A 8 -10.92 3.22 13.01
N THR A 9 -10.65 4.18 12.12
CA THR A 9 -11.15 5.55 12.19
C THR A 9 -11.57 6.00 10.79
N LYS A 10 -12.54 6.90 10.72
CA LYS A 10 -12.93 7.61 9.51
C LYS A 10 -13.08 9.08 9.86
N THR A 11 -12.68 9.95 8.95
CA THR A 11 -12.91 11.39 9.08
C THR A 11 -14.24 11.78 8.46
N PHE A 12 -14.90 12.77 9.06
CA PHE A 12 -16.12 13.41 8.56
C PHE A 12 -15.94 14.93 8.38
N GLY A 13 -14.77 15.47 8.75
CA GLY A 13 -14.48 16.90 8.71
C GLY A 13 -13.98 17.30 7.32
N GLU A 14 -14.90 17.72 6.46
CA GLU A 14 -14.59 18.29 5.14
C GLU A 14 -13.93 19.67 5.26
N ILE A 15 -14.49 20.53 6.13
CA ILE A 15 -14.00 21.88 6.38
C ILE A 15 -13.01 21.83 7.55
N GLY A 16 -11.78 22.29 7.29
CA GLY A 16 -10.73 22.37 8.30
C GLY A 16 -9.53 23.17 7.78
N VAL A 17 -8.42 23.13 8.52
CA VAL A 17 -7.20 23.93 8.24
C VAL A 17 -6.63 23.72 6.83
N SER A 18 -6.89 22.56 6.21
CA SER A 18 -6.41 22.20 4.87
C SER A 18 -7.39 22.54 3.74
N ASN A 19 -8.50 23.23 4.02
CA ASN A 19 -9.54 23.57 3.05
C ASN A 19 -10.08 22.37 2.25
N GLY A 20 -10.11 21.18 2.86
CA GLY A 20 -10.72 19.98 2.27
C GLY A 20 -9.95 19.32 1.12
N LEU A 21 -8.76 19.82 0.74
CA LEU A 21 -8.02 19.39 -0.47
C LEU A 21 -7.85 17.86 -0.56
N PHE A 22 -7.44 17.21 0.53
CA PHE A 22 -7.26 15.75 0.56
C PHE A 22 -8.53 15.00 0.97
N TYR A 23 -9.51 15.69 1.53
CA TYR A 23 -10.73 15.07 2.03
C TYR A 23 -11.57 14.54 0.87
N GLU A 24 -11.79 15.40 -0.12
CA GLU A 24 -12.61 15.09 -1.29
C GLU A 24 -11.99 14.04 -2.21
N GLU A 25 -10.67 14.03 -2.36
CA GLU A 25 -9.98 13.08 -3.24
C GLU A 25 -9.75 11.72 -2.58
N TYR A 26 -9.42 11.69 -1.28
CA TYR A 26 -8.96 10.46 -0.63
C TYR A 26 -9.64 10.15 0.69
N LEU A 27 -9.67 11.08 1.65
CA LEU A 27 -9.97 10.73 3.04
C LEU A 27 -11.42 10.29 3.25
N LYS A 28 -12.38 10.89 2.53
CA LYS A 28 -13.81 10.55 2.67
C LYS A 28 -14.13 9.11 2.25
N PHE A 29 -13.30 8.54 1.37
CA PHE A 29 -13.46 7.19 0.83
C PHE A 29 -12.85 6.09 1.72
N ILE A 30 -12.12 6.47 2.79
CA ILE A 30 -11.55 5.49 3.71
C ILE A 30 -12.68 4.77 4.45
N HIS A 31 -12.75 3.46 4.24
CA HIS A 31 -13.76 2.61 4.84
C HIS A 31 -13.48 2.38 6.34
N LEU A 32 -14.47 2.68 7.17
CA LEU A 32 -14.46 2.34 8.59
C LEU A 32 -14.88 0.88 8.74
N ASN A 33 -14.02 0.09 9.38
CA ASN A 33 -14.36 -1.27 9.74
C ASN A 33 -15.53 -1.32 10.74
N ASP A 34 -16.54 -2.10 10.42
CA ASP A 34 -17.70 -2.38 11.26
C ASP A 34 -17.62 -3.73 12.02
N GLN A 35 -16.65 -4.59 11.70
CA GLN A 35 -16.48 -5.91 12.33
C GLN A 35 -15.54 -5.90 13.54
N PHE A 36 -16.02 -6.30 14.72
CA PHE A 36 -15.17 -6.40 15.91
C PHE A 36 -14.05 -7.45 15.73
N VAL A 37 -12.83 -7.10 16.13
CA VAL A 37 -11.67 -8.00 16.09
C VAL A 37 -11.00 -8.02 17.47
N PRO A 38 -10.98 -9.16 18.18
CA PRO A 38 -10.38 -9.25 19.51
C PRO A 38 -8.84 -9.35 19.40
N PHE A 39 -8.17 -8.23 19.09
CA PHE A 39 -6.71 -8.20 18.91
C PHE A 39 -5.93 -8.70 20.13
N THR A 40 -6.44 -8.45 21.34
CA THR A 40 -5.85 -8.94 22.60
C THR A 40 -5.82 -10.46 22.72
N LYS A 41 -6.64 -11.17 21.95
CA LYS A 41 -6.70 -12.64 21.88
C LYS A 41 -5.94 -13.22 20.69
N LYS A 42 -5.34 -12.39 19.84
CA LYS A 42 -4.60 -12.83 18.64
C LYS A 42 -3.10 -12.83 18.89
N ASN A 43 -2.41 -13.79 18.29
CA ASN A 43 -0.97 -13.77 18.24
C ASN A 43 -0.50 -12.73 17.20
N LEU A 44 0.12 -11.65 17.67
CA LEU A 44 0.62 -10.54 16.85
C LEU A 44 2.15 -10.53 16.73
N THR A 45 2.85 -11.60 17.17
CA THR A 45 4.33 -11.65 17.11
C THR A 45 4.87 -11.56 15.69
N PHE A 46 4.06 -11.85 14.68
CA PHE A 46 4.44 -11.66 13.27
C PHE A 46 4.69 -10.19 12.90
N LEU A 47 4.18 -9.23 13.70
CA LEU A 47 4.43 -7.79 13.52
C LEU A 47 5.75 -7.32 14.14
N LEU A 48 6.43 -8.16 14.93
CA LEU A 48 7.77 -7.86 15.41
C LEU A 48 8.71 -7.72 14.22
N LYS A 49 9.57 -6.71 14.25
CA LYS A 49 10.39 -6.29 13.10
C LYS A 49 11.15 -7.47 12.47
N ASP A 50 11.81 -8.28 13.27
CA ASP A 50 12.65 -9.39 12.79
C ASP A 50 11.83 -10.49 12.10
N ASN A 51 10.59 -10.70 12.57
CA ASN A 51 9.64 -11.62 11.94
C ASN A 51 9.04 -10.99 10.67
N TYR A 52 8.60 -9.75 10.77
CA TYR A 52 7.89 -9.06 9.71
C TYR A 52 8.80 -8.81 8.50
N ASP A 53 10.01 -8.30 8.69
CA ASP A 53 10.93 -7.98 7.60
C ASP A 53 11.21 -9.19 6.73
N VAL A 54 11.58 -10.32 7.34
CA VAL A 54 11.93 -11.54 6.62
C VAL A 54 10.71 -12.10 5.87
N GLN A 55 9.57 -12.24 6.56
CA GLN A 55 8.38 -12.86 5.98
C GLN A 55 7.71 -11.97 4.92
N PHE A 56 7.60 -10.67 5.19
CA PHE A 56 6.97 -9.70 4.30
C PHE A 56 7.78 -9.54 3.01
N VAL A 57 9.10 -9.28 3.12
CA VAL A 57 9.97 -9.12 1.94
C VAL A 57 9.97 -10.39 1.11
N ARG A 58 10.09 -11.56 1.73
CA ARG A 58 10.00 -12.86 1.02
C ARG A 58 8.66 -13.00 0.29
N SER A 59 7.54 -12.65 0.91
CA SER A 59 6.21 -12.76 0.30
C SER A 59 6.06 -11.82 -0.89
N VAL A 60 6.51 -10.57 -0.75
CA VAL A 60 6.45 -9.55 -1.80
C VAL A 60 7.29 -9.94 -3.00
N TYR A 61 8.55 -10.31 -2.78
CA TYR A 61 9.48 -10.56 -3.89
C TYR A 61 9.35 -11.97 -4.51
N LYS A 62 8.71 -12.91 -3.82
CA LYS A 62 8.25 -14.19 -4.42
C LYS A 62 7.00 -14.02 -5.30
N SER A 63 6.23 -12.95 -5.12
CA SER A 63 5.04 -12.69 -5.92
C SER A 63 5.40 -12.42 -7.39
N LYS A 64 4.60 -12.98 -8.30
CA LYS A 64 4.82 -12.82 -9.75
C LYS A 64 4.67 -11.34 -10.14
N VAL A 65 5.60 -10.87 -10.95
CA VAL A 65 5.53 -9.52 -11.53
C VAL A 65 4.52 -9.53 -12.67
N ILE A 66 3.61 -8.56 -12.68
CA ILE A 66 2.61 -8.37 -13.73
C ILE A 66 2.56 -6.89 -14.15
N SER A 67 1.97 -6.63 -15.29
CA SER A 67 1.59 -5.29 -15.73
C SER A 67 0.25 -4.84 -15.13
N TYR A 68 -0.01 -3.52 -15.19
CA TYR A 68 -1.33 -2.98 -14.86
C TYR A 68 -2.42 -3.52 -15.80
N GLN A 69 -2.11 -3.72 -17.08
CA GLN A 69 -3.09 -4.22 -18.04
C GLN A 69 -3.55 -5.63 -17.67
N GLU A 70 -2.64 -6.55 -17.34
CA GLU A 70 -2.98 -7.89 -16.84
C GLU A 70 -3.83 -7.82 -15.56
N LEU A 71 -3.54 -6.88 -14.66
CA LEU A 71 -4.31 -6.68 -13.44
C LEU A 71 -5.73 -6.18 -13.74
N LYS A 72 -5.87 -5.22 -14.66
CA LYS A 72 -7.12 -4.59 -15.05
C LYS A 72 -8.04 -5.54 -15.80
N THR A 73 -7.50 -6.30 -16.76
CA THR A 73 -8.26 -7.27 -17.57
C THR A 73 -8.56 -8.56 -16.81
N GLY A 74 -7.90 -8.78 -15.68
CA GLY A 74 -8.01 -10.04 -14.93
C GLY A 74 -7.33 -11.22 -15.63
N SER A 75 -6.40 -10.97 -16.55
CA SER A 75 -5.64 -11.99 -17.29
C SER A 75 -4.56 -12.68 -16.41
N ILE A 76 -4.94 -13.09 -15.20
CA ILE A 76 -4.07 -13.67 -14.18
C ILE A 76 -4.61 -15.05 -13.79
N PHE A 77 -4.09 -16.10 -14.43
CA PHE A 77 -4.59 -17.48 -14.31
C PHE A 77 -4.00 -18.28 -13.12
N PHE A 78 -3.53 -17.59 -12.08
CA PHE A 78 -3.02 -18.23 -10.86
C PHE A 78 -3.55 -17.52 -9.62
N ASN A 79 -3.59 -18.24 -8.51
CA ASN A 79 -4.02 -17.71 -7.22
C ASN A 79 -2.87 -17.00 -6.49
N GLY A 80 -3.23 -16.05 -5.63
CA GLY A 80 -2.28 -15.40 -4.72
C GLY A 80 -1.84 -14.00 -5.16
N PRO A 81 -0.90 -13.43 -4.40
CA PRO A 81 -0.48 -12.05 -4.57
C PRO A 81 0.33 -11.83 -5.85
N VAL A 82 0.28 -10.59 -6.33
CA VAL A 82 1.02 -10.12 -7.50
C VAL A 82 1.79 -8.85 -7.18
N ARG A 83 2.80 -8.55 -7.99
CA ARG A 83 3.67 -7.38 -7.80
C ARG A 83 3.72 -6.54 -9.06
N ILE A 84 3.49 -5.24 -8.92
CA ILE A 84 3.79 -4.24 -9.95
C ILE A 84 5.08 -3.55 -9.51
N ARG A 85 6.04 -3.48 -10.43
CA ARG A 85 7.36 -2.93 -10.14
C ARG A 85 7.45 -1.47 -10.54
N TYR A 86 8.14 -0.67 -9.74
CA TYR A 86 8.62 0.66 -10.13
C TYR A 86 10.12 0.79 -9.81
N SER A 87 10.78 1.77 -10.41
CA SER A 87 12.22 2.03 -10.22
C SER A 87 12.55 3.50 -10.02
N THR A 88 11.70 4.40 -10.50
CA THR A 88 11.87 5.85 -10.38
C THR A 88 10.65 6.49 -9.72
N ASN A 89 10.79 7.73 -9.25
CA ASN A 89 9.67 8.53 -8.74
C ASN A 89 8.55 8.60 -9.80
N TYR A 90 8.91 8.92 -11.05
CA TYR A 90 7.94 9.03 -12.14
C TYR A 90 7.21 7.71 -12.45
N GLU A 91 7.90 6.57 -12.38
CA GLU A 91 7.24 5.26 -12.52
C GLU A 91 6.29 4.96 -11.36
N TYR A 92 6.70 5.27 -10.12
CA TYR A 92 5.80 5.14 -8.98
C TYR A 92 4.57 6.01 -9.16
N TRP A 93 4.76 7.30 -9.47
CA TRP A 93 3.70 8.29 -9.65
C TRP A 93 2.69 7.81 -10.69
N ARG A 94 3.16 7.42 -11.88
CA ARG A 94 2.27 6.89 -12.94
C ARG A 94 1.53 5.64 -12.49
N ALA A 95 2.21 4.71 -11.83
CA ALA A 95 1.58 3.47 -11.37
C ALA A 95 0.54 3.75 -10.28
N ALA A 96 0.86 4.58 -9.28
CA ALA A 96 -0.03 4.97 -8.20
C ALA A 96 -1.30 5.64 -8.73
N LYS A 97 -1.13 6.63 -9.62
CA LYS A 97 -2.23 7.31 -10.32
C LYS A 97 -3.16 6.32 -11.03
N THR A 98 -2.57 5.44 -11.81
CA THR A 98 -3.30 4.44 -12.60
C THR A 98 -4.05 3.42 -11.72
N LEU A 99 -3.50 3.11 -10.54
CA LEU A 99 -4.05 2.18 -9.57
C LEU A 99 -5.03 2.82 -8.57
N GLY A 100 -5.23 4.13 -8.62
CA GLY A 100 -6.06 4.87 -7.65
C GLY A 100 -5.45 4.93 -6.24
N LEU A 101 -4.11 4.91 -6.16
CA LEU A 101 -3.36 5.06 -4.91
C LEU A 101 -2.94 6.52 -4.72
N MET A 102 -2.61 6.89 -3.49
CA MET A 102 -1.99 8.19 -3.21
C MET A 102 -0.61 8.28 -3.87
N GLU A 103 -0.46 9.30 -4.71
CA GLU A 103 0.72 9.54 -5.53
C GLU A 103 1.84 10.27 -4.78
N ASP A 104 1.51 10.93 -3.66
CA ASP A 104 2.40 11.85 -2.95
C ASP A 104 3.44 11.13 -2.09
N PHE A 105 4.59 11.80 -1.93
CA PHE A 105 5.63 11.41 -1.00
C PHE A 105 5.68 12.36 0.20
N LYS A 106 6.14 11.83 1.33
CA LYS A 106 6.58 12.65 2.46
C LYS A 106 7.99 12.22 2.83
N SER A 107 8.97 13.10 2.61
CA SER A 107 10.40 12.81 2.81
C SER A 107 10.84 11.53 2.08
N GLY A 108 10.46 11.39 0.81
CA GLY A 108 10.76 10.19 0.01
C GLY A 108 9.93 8.95 0.33
N VAL A 109 9.01 9.00 1.30
CA VAL A 109 8.19 7.86 1.72
C VAL A 109 6.81 7.94 1.06
N PRO A 110 6.44 6.98 0.19
CA PRO A 110 5.08 6.91 -0.32
C PRO A 110 4.08 6.51 0.76
N ARG A 111 2.84 6.99 0.65
CA ARG A 111 1.79 6.74 1.64
C ARG A 111 1.55 5.25 1.86
N THR A 112 1.44 4.87 3.15
CA THR A 112 1.17 3.49 3.60
C THR A 112 2.22 2.44 3.22
N SER A 113 3.38 2.90 2.72
CA SER A 113 4.47 2.02 2.28
C SER A 113 5.33 1.53 3.44
N TYR A 114 5.98 0.39 3.22
CA TYR A 114 7.05 -0.13 4.07
C TYR A 114 8.19 -0.62 3.18
N ARG A 115 9.39 -0.05 3.35
CA ARG A 115 10.55 -0.29 2.45
C ARG A 115 10.23 0.03 0.98
N GLY A 116 9.45 1.09 0.74
CA GLY A 116 8.93 1.47 -0.57
C GLY A 116 7.77 0.60 -1.09
N ILE A 117 7.38 -0.47 -0.39
CA ILE A 117 6.33 -1.37 -0.85
C ILE A 117 4.97 -0.85 -0.39
N VAL A 118 4.10 -0.47 -1.33
CA VAL A 118 2.69 -0.16 -1.07
C VAL A 118 1.88 -1.44 -1.26
N THR A 119 1.18 -1.85 -0.20
CA THR A 119 0.36 -3.08 -0.17
C THR A 119 -1.10 -2.71 -0.16
N PHE A 120 -1.87 -3.23 -1.12
CA PHE A 120 -3.29 -2.94 -1.30
C PHE A 120 -4.04 -4.14 -1.90
N PHE A 121 -5.35 -4.01 -2.06
CA PHE A 121 -6.18 -4.95 -2.80
C PHE A 121 -6.73 -4.30 -4.07
N TYR A 122 -6.77 -5.08 -5.14
CA TYR A 122 -7.43 -4.74 -6.39
C TYR A 122 -8.27 -5.93 -6.82
N ASN A 123 -9.59 -5.74 -7.02
CA ASN A 123 -10.52 -6.82 -7.38
C ASN A 123 -10.35 -8.10 -6.53
N LYS A 124 -10.34 -7.94 -5.19
CA LYS A 124 -10.14 -9.03 -4.19
C LYS A 124 -8.78 -9.74 -4.26
N ARG A 125 -7.83 -9.27 -5.06
CA ARG A 125 -6.46 -9.80 -5.13
C ARG A 125 -5.48 -8.87 -4.44
N ARG A 126 -4.55 -9.45 -3.68
CA ARG A 126 -3.46 -8.68 -3.06
C ARG A 126 -2.45 -8.24 -4.11
N VAL A 127 -2.12 -6.95 -4.11
CA VAL A 127 -1.15 -6.35 -5.01
C VAL A 127 -0.09 -5.61 -4.20
N TYR A 128 1.16 -5.75 -4.64
CA TYR A 128 2.30 -5.00 -4.13
C TYR A 128 2.80 -4.05 -5.22
N LEU A 129 2.72 -2.74 -5.01
CA LEU A 129 3.49 -1.78 -5.80
C LEU A 129 4.85 -1.62 -5.10
N ALA A 130 5.92 -2.11 -5.72
CA ALA A 130 7.19 -2.32 -5.03
C ALA A 130 8.41 -1.92 -5.87
N PRO A 131 9.49 -1.41 -5.23
CA PRO A 131 10.76 -1.18 -5.89
C PRO A 131 11.47 -2.50 -6.20
N TYR A 132 12.63 -2.44 -6.86
CA TYR A 132 13.52 -3.60 -6.99
C TYR A 132 13.97 -4.16 -5.63
N ALA A 133 14.34 -5.43 -5.59
CA ALA A 133 14.76 -6.12 -4.37
C ALA A 133 16.05 -5.54 -3.76
N ASN A 134 16.84 -4.81 -4.55
CA ASN A 134 18.04 -4.10 -4.11
C ASN A 134 17.75 -2.71 -3.52
N TRP A 135 16.52 -2.44 -3.07
CA TRP A 135 16.14 -1.19 -2.41
C TRP A 135 17.06 -0.89 -1.21
N LYS A 136 17.67 0.30 -1.20
CA LYS A 136 18.70 0.71 -0.21
C LYS A 136 18.22 1.72 0.83
N GLY A 137 17.00 2.24 0.69
CA GLY A 137 16.50 3.32 1.51
C GLY A 137 15.57 4.24 0.73
N TYR A 138 14.94 5.17 1.43
CA TYR A 138 14.15 6.21 0.80
C TYR A 138 15.08 7.29 0.24
N ASP A 139 14.77 7.77 -0.95
CA ASP A 139 15.42 8.91 -1.57
C ASP A 139 14.66 10.17 -1.15
N LEU A 140 15.29 11.02 -0.34
CA LEU A 140 14.67 12.23 0.20
C LEU A 140 14.40 13.29 -0.88
N THR A 141 14.97 13.13 -2.08
CA THR A 141 14.68 14.02 -3.22
C THR A 141 13.33 13.74 -3.85
N TRP A 142 12.66 12.63 -3.50
CA TRP A 142 11.33 12.32 -4.00
C TRP A 142 10.27 13.07 -3.18
N SER A 143 9.55 13.97 -3.86
CA SER A 143 8.49 14.82 -3.33
C SER A 143 7.17 14.56 -4.05
#